data_AF-A0A6A5LF88-F1
#
_entry.id   AF-A0A6A5LF88-F1
#
_cell.length_a   1.000
_cell.length_b   1.000
_cell.length_c   1.000
_cell.angle_alpha   90.00
_cell.angle_beta   90.00
_cell.angle_gamma   90.00
#
_symmetry.space_group_name_H-M   'P 1'
#
loop_
_entity.id
_entity.type
_entity.pdbx_description
1 polymer ?
#
loop_
_entity_poly.entity_id
_entity_poly.type
_entity_poly.pdbx_seq_one_letter_code
_entity_poly.pdbx_strand_id
1 'polypeptide(L)'
;MSENALRDFNTIPTTERKSESSSKAYLTKPSADNADENIEEGQNKNNGSALISPPVNGNQTVTINSCIETGNGIAEVEYIESENLNDLEDVDTCLKNLLAGLDSKDWIVVCDALNNVRRLSLFHKEALLDMLGDVATLVAKSLKNPRSALCKTAIMTSADIFSAYNDLIIDSLDPLLVQLLLKASQDKRFVCEAAEKALVAMTTWISPMSLLPKLQPNLKHRNPRIRAKASMCFSRSVPRLGAEGIKTYGIDKLIQVAASQLSDQLPESREAARVLLIELQNVYQKVYDLMPATTVSEHPEIGSWESFCQSKLSPLSAQAVLRVTSIAREGLVS
;
A
#
# COMPACT_ATOMS: atom_id res chain seq x y z
N MET A 1 -2.91 32.90 -72.87
CA MET A 1 -1.89 32.61 -73.89
C MET A 1 -0.61 32.28 -73.14
N SER A 2 -0.01 31.10 -73.20
CA SER A 2 -0.35 29.80 -73.83
C SER A 2 0.33 28.70 -72.96
N GLU A 3 -0.23 27.50 -72.75
CA GLU A 3 -0.01 26.27 -73.56
C GLU A 3 1.48 25.95 -73.83
N ASN A 4 2.02 24.71 -73.78
CA ASN A 4 1.52 23.33 -73.55
C ASN A 4 2.78 22.41 -73.31
N ALA A 5 2.78 21.15 -72.83
CA ALA A 5 1.81 20.21 -72.24
C ALA A 5 2.59 18.94 -71.70
N LEU A 6 1.89 17.81 -71.49
CA LEU A 6 2.38 16.41 -71.26
C LEU A 6 2.77 16.05 -69.80
N ARG A 7 1.97 15.26 -69.03
CA ARG A 7 1.55 13.82 -69.14
C ARG A 7 2.65 12.83 -68.70
N ASP A 8 2.43 11.73 -67.97
CA ASP A 8 1.25 11.05 -67.34
C ASP A 8 1.82 10.05 -66.27
N PHE A 9 1.11 9.37 -65.35
CA PHE A 9 -0.31 9.18 -65.01
C PHE A 9 -0.46 8.81 -63.48
N ASN A 10 -1.66 8.41 -63.01
CA ASN A 10 -1.94 7.87 -61.66
C ASN A 10 -2.25 6.35 -61.68
N THR A 11 -2.05 5.64 -60.56
CA THR A 11 -2.95 4.52 -60.18
C THR A 11 -3.03 4.26 -58.66
N ILE A 12 -4.26 4.31 -58.13
CA ILE A 12 -4.70 3.73 -56.84
C ILE A 12 -5.69 2.61 -57.18
N PRO A 13 -5.79 1.52 -56.40
CA PRO A 13 -6.96 0.64 -56.43
C PRO A 13 -7.73 0.63 -55.09
N THR A 14 -8.83 1.38 -55.05
CA THR A 14 -10.13 0.87 -54.56
C THR A 14 -10.94 0.56 -55.84
N THR A 15 -11.90 -0.37 -55.93
CA THR A 15 -13.17 -0.56 -55.20
C THR A 15 -13.82 -1.83 -55.81
N GLU A 16 -14.60 -2.68 -55.13
CA GLU A 16 -16.09 -2.78 -55.11
C GLU A 16 -16.42 -4.15 -54.46
N ARG A 17 -17.42 -4.43 -53.60
CA ARG A 17 -18.80 -3.95 -53.34
C ARG A 17 -19.87 -4.30 -54.39
N LYS A 18 -20.81 -5.18 -53.99
CA LYS A 18 -22.28 -5.20 -54.18
C LYS A 18 -22.82 -6.27 -53.21
N SER A 19 -23.79 -6.05 -52.29
CA SER A 19 -25.20 -5.64 -52.43
C SER A 19 -26.04 -6.68 -53.21
N GLU A 20 -27.31 -6.98 -52.94
CA GLU A 20 -28.39 -6.42 -52.07
C GLU A 20 -29.49 -7.53 -51.95
N SER A 21 -30.38 -7.67 -50.97
CA SER A 21 -31.53 -6.81 -50.60
C SER A 21 -32.40 -7.58 -49.56
N SER A 22 -32.92 -6.95 -48.50
CA SER A 22 -34.30 -6.43 -48.33
C SER A 22 -35.44 -7.44 -48.02
N SER A 23 -36.04 -7.34 -46.82
CA SER A 23 -37.51 -7.34 -46.59
C SER A 23 -37.86 -7.01 -45.13
N LYS A 24 -38.88 -6.16 -44.91
CA LYS A 24 -39.54 -5.88 -43.61
C LYS A 24 -40.69 -6.86 -43.38
N ALA A 25 -41.08 -7.13 -42.11
CA ALA A 25 -42.42 -6.77 -41.56
C ALA A 25 -42.87 -7.55 -40.29
N TYR A 26 -43.30 -6.77 -39.28
CA TYR A 26 -44.45 -6.99 -38.38
C TYR A 26 -44.47 -8.03 -37.23
N LEU A 27 -45.33 -7.69 -36.26
CA LEU A 27 -45.64 -8.36 -34.99
C LEU A 27 -46.31 -9.74 -35.19
N THR A 28 -46.31 -10.58 -34.14
CA THR A 28 -47.50 -10.84 -33.26
C THR A 28 -47.18 -11.93 -32.22
N LYS A 29 -47.74 -11.81 -31.01
CA LYS A 29 -47.71 -12.81 -29.92
C LYS A 29 -49.08 -13.50 -29.84
N PRO A 30 -49.13 -14.82 -29.63
CA PRO A 30 -50.00 -15.41 -28.58
C PRO A 30 -49.27 -16.56 -27.83
N SER A 31 -49.42 -16.74 -26.51
CA SER A 31 -50.44 -17.55 -25.78
C SER A 31 -50.44 -19.05 -26.16
N ALA A 32 -50.69 -20.02 -25.28
CA ALA A 32 -50.73 -20.16 -23.81
C ALA A 32 -50.86 -21.69 -23.53
N ASP A 33 -51.03 -22.09 -22.26
CA ASP A 33 -51.54 -23.40 -21.81
C ASP A 33 -50.62 -24.65 -22.03
N ASN A 34 -50.54 -25.64 -21.12
CA ASN A 34 -51.15 -25.76 -19.79
C ASN A 34 -50.34 -26.64 -18.82
N ALA A 35 -50.59 -26.41 -17.52
CA ALA A 35 -50.58 -27.32 -16.38
C ALA A 35 -49.43 -28.35 -16.18
N ASP A 36 -48.80 -28.27 -15.01
CA ASP A 36 -49.21 -29.21 -13.94
C ASP A 36 -49.10 -28.53 -12.57
N GLU A 37 -50.10 -28.73 -11.71
CA GLU A 37 -50.14 -28.22 -10.35
C GLU A 37 -49.57 -29.27 -9.38
N ASN A 38 -48.81 -28.84 -8.38
CA ASN A 38 -49.23 -29.06 -7.00
C ASN A 38 -48.46 -28.19 -6.01
N ILE A 39 -49.20 -27.73 -5.00
CA ILE A 39 -48.77 -26.81 -3.94
C ILE A 39 -48.76 -27.59 -2.62
N GLU A 40 -47.79 -27.36 -1.75
CA GLU A 40 -48.07 -27.36 -0.32
C GLU A 40 -47.19 -26.35 0.43
N GLU A 41 -47.84 -25.31 0.97
CA GLU A 41 -47.32 -24.50 2.08
C GLU A 41 -47.47 -25.33 3.39
N GLY A 42 -46.68 -25.15 4.45
CA GLY A 42 -45.59 -24.20 4.69
C GLY A 42 -45.36 -23.98 6.19
N GLN A 43 -44.95 -22.75 6.53
CA GLN A 43 -44.95 -22.13 7.88
C GLN A 43 -44.00 -22.64 8.99
N ASN A 44 -42.96 -21.84 9.22
CA ASN A 44 -42.66 -21.14 10.49
C ASN A 44 -43.00 -21.81 11.84
N LYS A 45 -41.99 -21.85 12.74
CA LYS A 45 -42.04 -21.04 13.99
C LYS A 45 -40.68 -20.83 14.68
N ASN A 46 -40.57 -19.67 15.31
CA ASN A 46 -39.48 -19.29 16.21
C ASN A 46 -39.42 -20.19 17.46
N ASN A 47 -38.24 -20.27 18.07
CA ASN A 47 -38.06 -19.94 19.49
C ASN A 47 -36.59 -19.61 19.76
N GLY A 48 -36.31 -18.64 20.62
CA GLY A 48 -34.96 -18.31 21.07
C GLY A 48 -34.82 -18.46 22.58
N SER A 49 -33.58 -18.59 23.06
CA SER A 49 -33.25 -18.28 24.46
C SER A 49 -31.75 -17.97 24.63
N ALA A 50 -31.51 -16.85 25.30
CA ALA A 50 -30.42 -16.50 26.23
C ALA A 50 -29.02 -17.16 26.16
N LEU A 51 -28.02 -16.26 26.18
CA LEU A 51 -26.80 -16.27 27.01
C LEU A 51 -25.89 -17.52 27.03
N ILE A 52 -24.63 -17.32 26.63
CA ILE A 52 -23.41 -17.47 27.47
C ILE A 52 -22.18 -17.14 26.60
N SER A 53 -21.26 -16.32 27.12
CA SER A 53 -19.95 -16.04 26.51
C SER A 53 -18.85 -16.93 27.10
N PRO A 54 -17.92 -17.47 26.28
CA PRO A 54 -16.60 -17.92 26.73
C PRO A 54 -15.46 -17.03 26.16
N PRO A 55 -14.22 -17.12 26.68
CA PRO A 55 -13.52 -15.90 27.08
C PRO A 55 -12.24 -15.54 26.29
N VAL A 56 -11.75 -14.33 26.58
CA VAL A 56 -10.39 -13.87 26.25
C VAL A 56 -9.40 -14.40 27.29
N ASN A 57 -8.57 -15.37 26.89
CA ASN A 57 -7.20 -15.64 27.37
C ASN A 57 -6.62 -16.67 26.37
N GLY A 58 -5.33 -16.69 26.01
CA GLY A 58 -4.17 -16.20 26.74
C GLY A 58 -3.25 -17.40 26.99
N ASN A 59 -2.04 -17.34 26.46
CA ASN A 59 -0.93 -18.26 26.68
C ASN A 59 -1.07 -19.65 26.01
N GLN A 60 -0.44 -19.83 24.85
CA GLN A 60 0.00 -21.17 24.42
C GLN A 60 1.39 -21.49 24.96
N THR A 61 1.64 -22.79 25.10
CA THR A 61 2.60 -23.36 26.04
C THR A 61 4.05 -23.22 25.58
N VAL A 62 4.93 -22.77 26.48
CA VAL A 62 6.39 -22.79 26.29
C VAL A 62 6.89 -24.23 26.13
N THR A 63 7.69 -24.50 25.10
CA THR A 63 8.59 -25.66 25.04
C THR A 63 9.95 -25.20 24.49
N ILE A 64 11.03 -25.62 25.14
CA ILE A 64 12.41 -25.26 24.76
C ILE A 64 13.00 -26.39 23.90
N ASN A 65 13.84 -26.02 22.92
CA ASN A 65 14.35 -26.89 21.86
C ASN A 65 15.14 -28.11 22.34
N SER A 66 15.03 -29.20 21.56
CA SER A 66 16.14 -30.13 21.29
C SER A 66 15.98 -30.74 19.88
N CYS A 67 17.09 -31.17 19.30
CA CYS A 67 17.24 -31.45 17.87
C CYS A 67 16.70 -32.82 17.37
N ILE A 68 16.49 -32.85 16.05
CA ILE A 68 16.72 -33.98 15.10
C ILE A 68 15.58 -34.98 14.75
N GLU A 69 15.43 -35.11 13.43
CA GLU A 69 14.91 -36.21 12.58
C GLU A 69 13.41 -36.46 12.30
N THR A 70 13.08 -36.17 11.03
CA THR A 70 12.36 -37.01 10.04
C THR A 70 10.97 -37.56 10.36
N GLY A 71 9.96 -36.87 9.84
CA GLY A 71 8.66 -37.45 9.49
C GLY A 71 8.06 -36.68 8.31
N ASN A 72 7.27 -37.35 7.46
CA ASN A 72 6.68 -36.76 6.24
C ASN A 72 5.49 -35.81 6.54
N GLY A 73 5.59 -35.06 7.63
CA GLY A 73 4.62 -34.03 8.03
C GLY A 73 4.84 -32.72 7.28
N ILE A 74 3.78 -31.94 7.16
CA ILE A 74 3.90 -30.55 6.72
C ILE A 74 4.73 -29.83 7.78
N ALA A 75 5.94 -29.39 7.43
CA ALA A 75 6.76 -28.57 8.32
C ALA A 75 6.01 -27.27 8.65
N GLU A 76 5.45 -27.20 9.86
CA GLU A 76 4.68 -26.06 10.32
C GLU A 76 5.64 -24.96 10.77
N VAL A 77 5.61 -23.83 10.06
CA VAL A 77 6.37 -22.64 10.45
C VAL A 77 5.59 -21.90 11.51
N GLU A 78 6.09 -21.92 12.73
CA GLU A 78 5.60 -21.09 13.84
C GLU A 78 5.87 -19.60 13.57
N TYR A 79 4.93 -18.74 13.94
CA TYR A 79 5.05 -17.28 13.76
C TYR A 79 5.14 -16.57 15.11
N ILE A 80 6.34 -16.57 15.68
CA ILE A 80 6.63 -15.92 16.95
C ILE A 80 6.67 -14.39 16.75
N GLU A 81 5.88 -13.63 17.53
CA GLU A 81 5.92 -12.16 17.53
C GLU A 81 7.26 -11.65 18.09
N SER A 82 7.69 -10.45 17.68
CA SER A 82 9.09 -10.02 17.86
C SER A 82 9.46 -9.81 19.32
N GLU A 83 8.52 -9.35 20.14
CA GLU A 83 8.59 -9.27 21.60
C GLU A 83 8.75 -10.63 22.31
N ASN A 84 8.48 -11.74 21.63
CA ASN A 84 8.57 -13.11 22.15
C ASN A 84 9.77 -13.89 21.57
N LEU A 85 10.64 -13.25 20.78
CA LEU A 85 11.87 -13.86 20.29
C LEU A 85 12.92 -13.97 21.40
N ASN A 86 13.63 -15.10 21.44
CA ASN A 86 14.78 -15.29 22.31
C ASN A 86 16.09 -14.95 21.60
N ASP A 87 17.12 -14.58 22.34
CA ASP A 87 18.45 -14.29 21.77
C ASP A 87 19.15 -15.55 21.22
N LEU A 88 20.16 -15.38 20.37
CA LEU A 88 20.98 -16.43 19.75
C LEU A 88 22.05 -16.97 20.70
N GLU A 89 22.28 -18.28 20.67
CA GLU A 89 23.32 -18.94 21.47
C GLU A 89 24.73 -18.75 20.88
N ASP A 90 24.86 -18.72 19.55
CA ASP A 90 26.11 -18.47 18.83
C ASP A 90 25.86 -17.49 17.68
N VAL A 91 26.20 -16.22 17.93
CA VAL A 91 26.06 -15.11 16.98
C VAL A 91 27.06 -15.22 15.83
N ASP A 92 28.30 -15.62 16.11
CA ASP A 92 29.38 -15.72 15.11
C ASP A 92 29.09 -16.78 14.05
N THR A 93 28.66 -17.97 14.47
CA THR A 93 28.28 -19.06 13.56
C THR A 93 26.98 -18.72 12.82
N CYS A 94 26.05 -17.99 13.44
CA CYS A 94 24.87 -17.49 12.78
C CYS A 94 25.23 -16.53 11.62
N LEU A 95 26.02 -15.49 11.88
CA LEU A 95 26.45 -14.49 10.89
C LEU A 95 27.18 -15.11 9.71
N LYS A 96 28.16 -16.00 9.98
CA LYS A 96 28.95 -16.70 8.94
C LYS A 96 28.08 -17.48 7.94
N ASN A 97 26.97 -18.04 8.39
CA ASN A 97 26.07 -18.88 7.57
C ASN A 97 24.84 -18.13 7.03
N LEU A 98 24.60 -16.89 7.48
CA LEU A 98 23.32 -16.20 7.29
C LEU A 98 22.93 -16.02 5.82
N LEU A 99 23.83 -15.48 4.99
CA LEU A 99 23.56 -15.24 3.57
C LEU A 99 23.33 -16.54 2.80
N ALA A 100 24.08 -17.60 3.13
CA ALA A 100 23.91 -18.92 2.51
C ALA A 100 22.56 -19.55 2.90
N GLY A 101 22.12 -19.38 4.15
CA GLY A 101 20.78 -19.79 4.60
C GLY A 101 19.67 -19.02 3.90
N LEU A 102 19.79 -17.69 3.79
CA LEU A 102 18.84 -16.83 3.10
C LEU A 102 18.78 -17.07 1.58
N ASP A 103 19.89 -17.46 0.94
CA ASP A 103 19.92 -17.78 -0.50
C ASP A 103 19.49 -19.22 -0.82
N SER A 104 19.32 -20.08 0.20
CA SER A 104 18.99 -21.51 0.06
C SER A 104 17.80 -21.80 -0.87
N LYS A 105 17.86 -22.98 -1.49
CA LYS A 105 16.76 -23.55 -2.28
C LYS A 105 15.70 -24.21 -1.41
N ASP A 106 16.07 -24.62 -0.19
CA ASP A 106 15.12 -25.13 0.79
C ASP A 106 14.45 -23.97 1.51
N TRP A 107 13.13 -23.86 1.35
CA TRP A 107 12.33 -22.79 1.90
C TRP A 107 12.23 -22.84 3.42
N ILE A 108 12.47 -23.99 4.06
CA ILE A 108 12.50 -24.13 5.52
C ILE A 108 13.78 -23.47 6.05
N VAL A 109 14.94 -23.80 5.47
CA VAL A 109 16.23 -23.16 5.78
C VAL A 109 16.17 -21.64 5.58
N VAL A 110 15.46 -21.15 4.55
CA VAL A 110 15.25 -19.70 4.38
C VAL A 110 14.35 -19.12 5.48
N CYS A 111 13.30 -19.81 5.93
CA CYS A 111 12.49 -19.38 7.08
C CYS A 111 13.32 -19.28 8.37
N ASP A 112 14.19 -20.26 8.63
CA ASP A 112 15.06 -20.27 9.81
C ASP A 112 16.09 -19.13 9.74
N ALA A 113 16.71 -18.93 8.58
CA ALA A 113 17.62 -17.81 8.35
C ALA A 113 16.92 -16.45 8.48
N LEU A 114 15.68 -16.31 8.02
CA LEU A 114 14.87 -15.11 8.21
C LEU A 114 14.52 -14.85 9.68
N ASN A 115 14.21 -15.88 10.46
CA ASN A 115 14.02 -15.76 11.91
C ASN A 115 15.33 -15.40 12.63
N ASN A 116 16.48 -15.87 12.13
CA ASN A 116 17.78 -15.43 12.62
C ASN A 116 18.06 -13.95 12.30
N VAL A 117 17.69 -13.44 11.11
CA VAL A 117 17.73 -11.99 10.82
C VAL A 117 16.89 -11.21 11.83
N ARG A 118 15.70 -11.70 12.21
CA ARG A 118 14.83 -11.04 13.21
C ARG A 118 15.51 -10.96 14.58
N ARG A 119 16.07 -12.08 15.07
CA ARG A 119 16.80 -12.16 16.34
C ARG A 119 18.04 -11.25 16.34
N LEU A 120 18.84 -11.29 15.27
CA LEU A 120 19.99 -10.39 15.09
C LEU A 120 19.57 -8.92 15.07
N SER A 121 18.48 -8.57 14.38
CA SER A 121 17.97 -7.19 14.33
C SER A 121 17.50 -6.67 15.69
N LEU A 122 16.99 -7.56 16.55
CA LEU A 122 16.50 -7.22 17.89
C LEU A 122 17.62 -7.13 18.93
N PHE A 123 18.55 -8.08 18.93
CA PHE A 123 19.55 -8.26 20.00
C PHE A 123 20.98 -7.85 19.61
N HIS A 124 21.35 -7.97 18.31
CA HIS A 124 22.73 -7.81 17.80
C HIS A 124 22.81 -6.90 16.58
N LYS A 125 21.98 -5.86 16.51
CA LYS A 125 21.72 -5.08 15.28
C LYS A 125 23.00 -4.58 14.58
N GLU A 126 24.00 -4.16 15.35
CA GLU A 126 25.26 -3.63 14.82
C GLU A 126 25.99 -4.66 13.95
N ALA A 127 25.87 -5.95 14.27
CA ALA A 127 26.57 -7.04 13.57
C ALA A 127 26.01 -7.34 12.16
N LEU A 128 24.85 -6.77 11.80
CA LEU A 128 24.28 -6.87 10.45
C LEU A 128 24.52 -5.65 9.57
N LEU A 129 25.06 -4.55 10.10
CA LEU A 129 25.15 -3.28 9.35
C LEU A 129 25.96 -3.41 8.06
N ASP A 130 27.13 -4.04 8.11
CA ASP A 130 28.02 -4.21 6.96
C ASP A 130 27.43 -5.07 5.83
N MET A 131 26.41 -5.89 6.14
CA MET A 131 25.75 -6.81 5.20
C MET A 131 24.26 -6.50 5.00
N LEU A 132 23.78 -5.35 5.50
CA LEU A 132 22.34 -5.01 5.55
C LEU A 132 21.70 -4.95 4.15
N GLY A 133 22.45 -4.50 3.14
CA GLY A 133 21.97 -4.45 1.75
C GLY A 133 21.80 -5.82 1.10
N ASP A 134 22.69 -6.78 1.39
CA ASP A 134 22.58 -8.16 0.93
C ASP A 134 21.41 -8.87 1.62
N VAL A 135 21.28 -8.68 2.94
CA VAL A 135 20.14 -9.18 3.73
C VAL A 135 18.82 -8.62 3.18
N ALA A 136 18.72 -7.30 2.95
CA ALA A 136 17.53 -6.68 2.37
C ALA A 136 17.19 -7.24 0.97
N THR A 137 18.21 -7.49 0.14
CA THR A 137 18.05 -8.10 -1.19
C THR A 137 17.51 -9.53 -1.11
N LEU A 138 18.00 -10.35 -0.18
CA LEU A 138 17.54 -11.73 0.02
C LEU A 138 16.17 -11.81 0.73
N VAL A 139 15.85 -10.85 1.61
CA VAL A 139 14.48 -10.69 2.14
C VAL A 139 13.52 -10.32 0.99
N ALA A 140 13.91 -9.41 0.09
CA ALA A 140 13.10 -9.07 -1.10
C ALA A 140 12.93 -10.24 -2.09
N LYS A 141 13.93 -11.14 -2.20
CA LYS A 141 13.80 -12.44 -2.91
C LYS A 141 12.75 -13.33 -2.21
N SER A 142 12.80 -13.43 -0.89
CA SER A 142 11.87 -14.24 -0.08
C SER A 142 10.43 -13.72 -0.11
N LEU A 143 10.23 -12.39 -0.10
CA LEU A 143 8.91 -11.77 -0.30
C LEU A 143 8.26 -12.17 -1.62
N LYS A 144 9.04 -12.40 -2.69
CA LYS A 144 8.51 -12.83 -4.01
C LYS A 144 8.07 -14.30 -4.04
N ASN A 145 8.40 -15.10 -3.01
CA ASN A 145 8.08 -16.52 -3.00
C ASN A 145 6.55 -16.78 -2.95
N PRO A 146 6.02 -17.77 -3.69
CA PRO A 146 4.60 -18.11 -3.65
C PRO A 146 4.16 -18.83 -2.36
N ARG A 147 5.08 -19.44 -1.60
CA ARG A 147 4.74 -20.09 -0.33
C ARG A 147 4.39 -19.02 0.71
N SER A 148 3.14 -19.03 1.20
CA SER A 148 2.66 -18.02 2.15
C SER A 148 3.36 -18.05 3.50
N ALA A 149 3.93 -19.20 3.91
CA ALA A 149 4.72 -19.29 5.14
C ALA A 149 6.00 -18.46 5.03
N LEU A 150 6.89 -18.83 4.11
CA LEU A 150 8.10 -18.07 3.80
C LEU A 150 7.81 -16.59 3.48
N CYS A 151 6.76 -16.31 2.71
CA CYS A 151 6.36 -14.93 2.42
C CYS A 151 5.96 -14.16 3.69
N LYS A 152 5.23 -14.77 4.66
CA LYS A 152 4.88 -14.11 5.91
C LYS A 152 6.10 -13.94 6.82
N THR A 153 6.98 -14.94 6.92
CA THR A 153 8.23 -14.82 7.68
C THR A 153 9.07 -13.66 7.15
N ALA A 154 9.24 -13.54 5.82
CA ALA A 154 9.96 -12.42 5.20
C ALA A 154 9.28 -11.05 5.43
N ILE A 155 7.95 -11.00 5.52
CA ILE A 155 7.21 -9.78 5.89
C ILE A 155 7.49 -9.40 7.36
N MET A 156 7.46 -10.36 8.28
CA MET A 156 7.79 -10.13 9.69
C MET A 156 9.24 -9.67 9.85
N THR A 157 10.18 -10.32 9.14
CA THR A 157 11.59 -9.87 9.05
C THR A 157 11.72 -8.45 8.50
N SER A 158 10.91 -8.06 7.52
CA SER A 158 10.93 -6.68 7.02
C SER A 158 10.50 -5.67 8.09
N ALA A 159 9.49 -6.00 8.91
CA ALA A 159 9.04 -5.15 9.99
C ALA A 159 10.13 -4.93 11.06
N ASP A 160 10.84 -5.99 11.43
CA ASP A 160 11.94 -5.94 12.42
C ASP A 160 13.17 -5.21 11.87
N ILE A 161 13.46 -5.35 10.57
CA ILE A 161 14.50 -4.54 9.90
C ILE A 161 14.14 -3.04 9.99
N PHE A 162 12.87 -2.67 9.76
CA PHE A 162 12.48 -1.26 9.81
C PHE A 162 12.60 -0.66 11.21
N SER A 163 12.28 -1.41 12.27
CA SER A 163 12.40 -0.93 13.66
C SER A 163 13.83 -0.94 14.20
N ALA A 164 14.69 -1.85 13.72
CA ALA A 164 16.08 -1.92 14.15
C ALA A 164 16.98 -0.88 13.46
N TYR A 165 16.81 -0.67 12.16
CA TYR A 165 17.73 0.09 11.32
C TYR A 165 17.23 1.48 10.92
N ASN A 166 15.93 1.76 11.03
CA ASN A 166 15.34 3.08 10.72
C ASN A 166 15.81 3.59 9.34
N ASP A 167 16.47 4.74 9.28
CA ASP A 167 16.97 5.35 8.03
C ASP A 167 18.15 4.61 7.40
N LEU A 168 18.87 3.75 8.12
CA LEU A 168 20.02 3.00 7.58
C LEU A 168 19.61 2.01 6.48
N ILE A 169 18.33 1.62 6.41
CA ILE A 169 17.81 0.76 5.34
C ILE A 169 17.49 1.51 4.04
N ILE A 170 17.54 2.85 4.02
CA ILE A 170 16.87 3.66 2.98
C ILE A 170 17.39 3.37 1.56
N ASP A 171 18.68 3.10 1.39
CA ASP A 171 19.27 2.79 0.09
C ASP A 171 18.89 1.40 -0.42
N SER A 172 18.53 0.49 0.48
CA SER A 172 18.07 -0.88 0.17
C SER A 172 16.55 -1.06 0.30
N LEU A 173 15.79 0.02 0.55
CA LEU A 173 14.35 -0.06 0.83
C LEU A 173 13.51 -0.40 -0.40
N ASP A 174 13.86 0.09 -1.59
CA ASP A 174 12.99 0.05 -2.78
C ASP A 174 12.53 -1.37 -3.19
N PRO A 175 13.39 -2.41 -3.20
CA PRO A 175 12.97 -3.78 -3.48
C PRO A 175 12.00 -4.34 -2.44
N LEU A 176 12.16 -3.99 -1.16
CA LEU A 176 11.27 -4.40 -0.06
C LEU A 176 9.92 -3.69 -0.18
N LEU A 177 9.94 -2.35 -0.33
CA LEU A 177 8.77 -1.48 -0.41
C LEU A 177 7.79 -1.94 -1.49
N VAL A 178 8.25 -2.14 -2.72
CA VAL A 178 7.38 -2.57 -3.84
C VAL A 178 6.74 -3.93 -3.55
N GLN A 179 7.47 -4.86 -2.94
CA GLN A 179 6.92 -6.17 -2.58
C GLN A 179 5.92 -6.07 -1.42
N LEU A 180 6.19 -5.30 -0.37
CA LEU A 180 5.25 -5.11 0.73
C LEU A 180 3.94 -4.45 0.28
N LEU A 181 4.01 -3.43 -0.58
CA LEU A 181 2.84 -2.80 -1.19
C LEU A 181 2.01 -3.81 -2.02
N LEU A 182 2.66 -4.72 -2.76
CA LEU A 182 1.99 -5.83 -3.46
C LEU A 182 1.34 -6.83 -2.48
N LYS A 183 2.03 -7.20 -1.40
CA LYS A 183 1.52 -8.20 -0.44
C LYS A 183 0.40 -7.66 0.44
N ALA A 184 0.40 -6.36 0.76
CA ALA A 184 -0.74 -5.68 1.40
C ALA A 184 -1.92 -5.47 0.43
N SER A 185 -1.73 -5.71 -0.87
CA SER A 185 -2.74 -5.55 -1.92
C SER A 185 -3.43 -6.85 -2.34
N GLN A 186 -3.13 -7.99 -1.70
CA GLN A 186 -3.62 -9.31 -2.10
C GLN A 186 -4.83 -9.77 -1.28
N ASP A 187 -5.58 -10.73 -1.82
CA ASP A 187 -6.83 -11.19 -1.21
C ASP A 187 -6.61 -12.23 -0.08
N LYS A 188 -5.39 -12.80 0.04
CA LYS A 188 -5.01 -13.71 1.15
C LYS A 188 -4.79 -12.94 2.45
N ARG A 189 -5.89 -12.74 3.20
CA ARG A 189 -5.98 -12.04 4.50
C ARG A 189 -4.75 -12.18 5.40
N PHE A 190 -4.35 -13.40 5.74
CA PHE A 190 -3.21 -13.70 6.63
C PHE A 190 -1.87 -13.08 6.21
N VAL A 191 -1.61 -12.96 4.91
CA VAL A 191 -0.38 -12.36 4.37
C VAL A 191 -0.57 -10.85 4.17
N CYS A 192 -1.79 -10.43 3.83
CA CYS A 192 -2.18 -9.04 3.68
C CYS A 192 -2.11 -8.25 5.00
N GLU A 193 -2.65 -8.79 6.09
CA GLU A 193 -2.61 -8.19 7.43
C GLU A 193 -1.17 -8.08 7.96
N ALA A 194 -0.34 -9.11 7.74
CA ALA A 194 1.09 -9.05 8.07
C ALA A 194 1.81 -7.95 7.26
N ALA A 195 1.51 -7.83 5.96
CA ALA A 195 2.14 -6.81 5.11
C ALA A 195 1.71 -5.39 5.50
N GLU A 196 0.46 -5.18 5.88
CA GLU A 196 0.01 -3.89 6.44
C GLU A 196 0.72 -3.58 7.77
N LYS A 197 0.87 -4.56 8.69
CA LYS A 197 1.68 -4.37 9.92
C LYS A 197 3.13 -3.96 9.59
N ALA A 198 3.77 -4.58 8.60
CA ALA A 198 5.12 -4.21 8.18
C ALA A 198 5.19 -2.80 7.54
N LEU A 199 4.20 -2.42 6.74
CA LEU A 199 4.09 -1.05 6.22
C LEU A 199 3.83 -0.02 7.33
N VAL A 200 3.07 -0.38 8.37
CA VAL A 200 2.93 0.44 9.59
C VAL A 200 4.30 0.63 10.26
N ALA A 201 5.03 -0.45 10.53
CA ALA A 201 6.37 -0.38 11.11
C ALA A 201 7.31 0.53 10.30
N MET A 202 7.37 0.35 8.97
CA MET A 202 8.11 1.22 8.06
C MET A 202 7.76 2.71 8.24
N THR A 203 6.46 3.03 8.24
CA THR A 203 5.97 4.41 8.40
C THR A 203 6.09 4.96 9.82
N THR A 204 6.41 4.13 10.82
CA THR A 204 6.63 4.52 12.22
C THR A 204 8.10 4.76 12.53
N TRP A 205 8.99 3.94 11.95
CA TRP A 205 10.40 3.89 12.34
C TRP A 205 11.35 4.64 11.38
N ILE A 206 11.08 4.60 10.06
CA ILE A 206 11.85 5.39 9.08
C ILE A 206 11.42 6.86 9.15
N SER A 207 12.36 7.80 9.06
CA SER A 207 12.12 9.24 8.97
C SER A 207 11.24 9.59 7.78
N PRO A 208 10.19 10.42 7.95
CA PRO A 208 9.35 10.84 6.83
C PRO A 208 10.14 11.60 5.74
N MET A 209 11.17 12.37 6.11
CA MET A 209 12.01 13.09 5.14
C MET A 209 12.70 12.13 4.16
N SER A 210 13.16 10.99 4.68
CA SER A 210 13.85 9.94 3.93
C SER A 210 12.84 9.05 3.17
N LEU A 211 11.70 8.73 3.79
CA LEU A 211 10.70 7.79 3.27
C LEU A 211 9.78 8.38 2.18
N LEU A 212 9.36 9.65 2.30
CA LEU A 212 8.42 10.26 1.35
C LEU A 212 8.95 10.26 -0.10
N PRO A 213 10.23 10.56 -0.40
CA PRO A 213 10.81 10.40 -1.73
C PRO A 213 10.69 8.98 -2.30
N LYS A 214 10.95 7.94 -1.49
CA LYS A 214 10.85 6.53 -1.89
C LYS A 214 9.40 6.08 -2.17
N LEU A 215 8.43 6.71 -1.52
CA LEU A 215 7.00 6.47 -1.79
C LEU A 215 6.52 7.12 -3.10
N GLN A 216 7.10 8.23 -3.56
CA GLN A 216 6.59 8.97 -4.73
C GLN A 216 6.44 8.15 -6.03
N PRO A 217 7.39 7.29 -6.45
CA PRO A 217 7.22 6.44 -7.64
C PRO A 217 6.00 5.52 -7.54
N ASN A 218 5.71 5.02 -6.34
CA ASN A 218 4.64 4.07 -6.08
C ASN A 218 3.24 4.73 -6.15
N LEU A 219 3.13 6.03 -5.89
CA LEU A 219 1.91 6.83 -6.03
C LEU A 219 1.46 7.02 -7.49
N LYS A 220 2.34 6.75 -8.46
CA LYS A 220 2.04 6.81 -9.91
C LYS A 220 2.11 5.42 -10.58
N HIS A 221 2.18 4.35 -9.78
CA HIS A 221 2.35 3.00 -10.28
C HIS A 221 1.14 2.50 -11.11
N ARG A 222 1.39 1.70 -12.16
CA ARG A 222 0.34 1.22 -13.08
C ARG A 222 -0.75 0.40 -12.38
N ASN A 223 -0.37 -0.46 -11.43
CA ASN A 223 -1.32 -1.20 -10.59
C ASN A 223 -1.94 -0.28 -9.53
N PRO A 224 -3.27 -0.09 -9.53
CA PRO A 224 -3.95 0.80 -8.58
C PRO A 224 -3.87 0.34 -7.13
N ARG A 225 -3.82 -0.96 -6.84
CA ARG A 225 -3.74 -1.44 -5.46
C ARG A 225 -2.44 -0.99 -4.78
N ILE A 226 -1.33 -0.98 -5.54
CA ILE A 226 -0.05 -0.39 -5.09
C ILE A 226 -0.22 1.12 -4.81
N ARG A 227 -0.87 1.87 -5.71
CA ARG A 227 -1.08 3.32 -5.51
C ARG A 227 -1.85 3.61 -4.24
N ALA A 228 -2.93 2.85 -3.97
CA ALA A 228 -3.69 2.97 -2.74
C ALA A 228 -2.86 2.70 -1.48
N LYS A 229 -2.08 1.61 -1.44
CA LYS A 229 -1.20 1.32 -0.30
C LYS A 229 -0.06 2.33 -0.14
N ALA A 230 0.49 2.85 -1.24
CA ALA A 230 1.47 3.93 -1.20
C ALA A 230 0.85 5.24 -0.69
N SER A 231 -0.38 5.57 -1.10
CA SER A 231 -1.14 6.73 -0.63
C SER A 231 -1.43 6.66 0.87
N MET A 232 -1.83 5.49 1.38
CA MET A 232 -1.97 5.24 2.82
C MET A 232 -0.65 5.45 3.57
N CYS A 233 0.48 4.91 3.06
CA CYS A 233 1.79 5.10 3.69
C CYS A 233 2.20 6.59 3.70
N PHE A 234 2.03 7.28 2.57
CA PHE A 234 2.39 8.69 2.42
C PHE A 234 1.56 9.57 3.36
N SER A 235 0.23 9.38 3.39
CA SER A 235 -0.68 10.08 4.30
C SER A 235 -0.36 9.84 5.77
N ARG A 236 0.12 8.65 6.15
CA ARG A 236 0.52 8.32 7.53
C ARG A 236 1.88 8.90 7.91
N SER A 237 2.79 9.04 6.95
CA SER A 237 4.13 9.61 7.18
C SER A 237 4.15 11.14 7.27
N VAL A 238 3.30 11.86 6.54
CA VAL A 238 3.33 13.34 6.53
C VAL A 238 3.10 13.98 7.92
N PRO A 239 2.11 13.58 8.74
CA PRO A 239 1.91 14.16 10.07
C PRO A 239 3.14 14.04 10.98
N ARG A 240 3.95 12.98 10.80
CA ARG A 240 5.20 12.76 11.57
C ARG A 240 6.32 13.76 11.26
N LEU A 241 6.21 14.56 10.19
CA LEU A 241 7.10 15.70 9.95
C LEU A 241 6.86 16.86 10.94
N GLY A 242 5.66 16.96 11.52
CA GLY A 242 5.21 18.16 12.23
C GLY A 242 5.09 19.39 11.31
N ALA A 243 4.64 20.51 11.87
CA ALA A 243 4.38 21.73 11.10
C ALA A 243 5.63 22.28 10.39
N GLU A 244 6.78 22.35 11.09
CA GLU A 244 8.02 22.87 10.51
C GLU A 244 8.64 21.89 9.48
N GLY A 245 8.50 20.58 9.68
CA GLY A 245 8.93 19.59 8.68
C GLY A 245 8.05 19.61 7.42
N ILE A 246 6.73 19.82 7.56
CA ILE A 246 5.80 20.01 6.43
C ILE A 246 6.17 21.25 5.62
N LYS A 247 6.46 22.36 6.31
CA LYS A 247 6.95 23.61 5.71
C LYS A 247 8.30 23.41 5.01
N THR A 248 9.25 22.73 5.65
CA THR A 248 10.59 22.45 5.11
C THR A 248 10.56 21.54 3.88
N TYR A 249 9.72 20.50 3.91
CA TYR A 249 9.54 19.59 2.77
C TYR A 249 8.86 20.29 1.58
N GLY A 250 7.90 21.18 1.88
CA GLY A 250 7.11 21.95 0.91
C GLY A 250 5.66 21.51 0.88
N ILE A 251 4.78 22.29 1.52
CA ILE A 251 3.33 22.04 1.54
C ILE A 251 2.71 22.08 0.13
N ASP A 252 3.30 22.83 -0.80
CA ASP A 252 2.98 22.85 -2.23
C ASP A 252 3.17 21.48 -2.91
N LYS A 253 4.25 20.75 -2.56
CA LYS A 253 4.49 19.40 -3.08
C LYS A 253 3.51 18.40 -2.48
N LEU A 254 3.24 18.54 -1.18
CA LEU A 254 2.35 17.64 -0.44
C LEU A 254 0.90 17.78 -0.91
N ILE A 255 0.41 19.00 -1.15
CA ILE A 255 -0.95 19.24 -1.67
C ILE A 255 -1.09 18.77 -3.12
N GLN A 256 -0.05 18.91 -3.97
CA GLN A 256 -0.05 18.36 -5.33
C GLN A 256 -0.15 16.83 -5.33
N VAL A 257 0.59 16.16 -4.44
CA VAL A 257 0.47 14.70 -4.26
C VAL A 257 -0.92 14.32 -3.81
N ALA A 258 -1.45 14.96 -2.76
CA ALA A 258 -2.77 14.65 -2.20
C ALA A 258 -3.89 14.87 -3.22
N ALA A 259 -3.87 16.00 -3.94
CA ALA A 259 -4.83 16.31 -5.00
C ALA A 259 -4.78 15.29 -6.16
N SER A 260 -3.59 14.78 -6.51
CA SER A 260 -3.44 13.71 -7.50
C SER A 260 -4.04 12.38 -7.03
N GLN A 261 -3.92 12.03 -5.74
CA GLN A 261 -4.47 10.78 -5.20
C GLN A 261 -5.98 10.86 -4.93
N LEU A 262 -6.53 12.07 -4.70
CA LEU A 262 -7.97 12.30 -4.54
C LEU A 262 -8.78 11.90 -5.80
N SER A 263 -8.14 11.89 -6.98
CA SER A 263 -8.73 11.44 -8.25
C SER A 263 -8.43 9.97 -8.59
N ASP A 264 -7.79 9.20 -7.70
CA ASP A 264 -7.48 7.79 -7.97
C ASP A 264 -8.74 6.91 -8.05
N GLN A 265 -8.65 5.79 -8.77
CA GLN A 265 -9.75 4.84 -8.96
C GLN A 265 -10.15 4.07 -7.68
N LEU A 266 -9.23 3.84 -6.73
CA LEU A 266 -9.53 3.09 -5.50
C LEU A 266 -9.98 4.01 -4.35
N PRO A 267 -11.06 3.66 -3.62
CA PRO A 267 -11.55 4.47 -2.51
C PRO A 267 -10.52 4.64 -1.39
N GLU A 268 -9.68 3.64 -1.13
CA GLU A 268 -8.65 3.68 -0.09
C GLU A 268 -7.59 4.76 -0.40
N SER A 269 -7.22 4.93 -1.68
CA SER A 269 -6.29 6.00 -2.09
C SER A 269 -6.91 7.38 -1.92
N ARG A 270 -8.18 7.52 -2.32
CA ARG A 270 -8.94 8.78 -2.18
C ARG A 270 -9.17 9.14 -0.71
N GLU A 271 -9.35 8.16 0.17
CA GLU A 271 -9.56 8.41 1.60
C GLU A 271 -8.27 8.82 2.31
N ALA A 272 -7.15 8.14 2.05
CA ALA A 272 -5.83 8.58 2.49
C ALA A 272 -5.52 10.01 1.99
N ALA A 273 -5.90 10.35 0.75
CA ALA A 273 -5.77 11.71 0.24
C ALA A 273 -6.63 12.74 1.01
N ARG A 274 -7.87 12.40 1.41
CA ARG A 274 -8.73 13.31 2.19
C ARG A 274 -8.14 13.60 3.57
N VAL A 275 -7.71 12.56 4.28
CA VAL A 275 -7.05 12.68 5.60
C VAL A 275 -5.82 13.60 5.50
N LEU A 276 -4.98 13.38 4.48
CA LEU A 276 -3.82 14.22 4.22
C LEU A 276 -4.20 15.69 3.94
N LEU A 277 -5.22 15.96 3.11
CA LEU A 277 -5.64 17.33 2.80
C LEU A 277 -6.14 18.09 4.03
N ILE A 278 -6.86 17.43 4.93
CA ILE A 278 -7.32 18.02 6.20
C ILE A 278 -6.13 18.38 7.08
N GLU A 279 -5.12 17.50 7.20
CA GLU A 279 -3.92 17.79 7.98
C GLU A 279 -3.10 18.96 7.37
N LEU A 280 -2.93 18.99 6.05
CA LEU A 280 -2.23 20.09 5.39
C LEU A 280 -2.95 21.43 5.58
N GLN A 281 -4.28 21.46 5.53
CA GLN A 281 -5.07 22.66 5.83
C GLN A 281 -4.88 23.10 7.30
N ASN A 282 -4.96 22.16 8.25
CA ASN A 282 -4.76 22.45 9.67
C ASN A 282 -3.38 23.04 9.94
N VAL A 283 -2.34 22.51 9.30
CA VAL A 283 -0.96 23.02 9.43
C VAL A 283 -0.81 24.39 8.76
N TYR A 284 -1.37 24.59 7.57
CA TYR A 284 -1.35 25.88 6.87
C TYR A 284 -1.99 26.99 7.72
N GLN A 285 -3.18 26.71 8.29
CA GLN A 285 -3.89 27.69 9.13
C GLN A 285 -3.15 27.98 10.44
N LYS A 286 -2.59 26.96 11.12
CA LYS A 286 -1.80 27.17 12.35
C LYS A 286 -0.55 28.02 12.10
N VAL A 287 0.11 27.85 10.95
CA VAL A 287 1.27 28.68 10.56
C VAL A 287 0.85 30.14 10.31
N TYR A 288 -0.35 30.37 9.76
CA TYR A 288 -0.91 31.70 9.57
C TYR A 288 -1.29 32.37 10.91
N ASP A 289 -2.03 31.67 11.78
CA ASP A 289 -2.53 32.21 13.06
C ASP A 289 -1.40 32.58 14.04
N LEU A 290 -0.21 31.96 13.89
CA LEU A 290 0.98 32.21 14.70
C LEU A 290 1.90 33.30 14.13
N MET A 291 1.63 33.86 12.95
CA MET A 291 2.51 34.83 12.30
C MET A 291 2.19 36.27 12.76
N PRO A 292 3.09 36.95 13.51
CA PRO A 292 2.80 38.29 14.01
C PRO A 292 2.79 39.30 12.87
N ALA A 293 1.85 40.26 12.93
CA ALA A 293 1.62 41.32 11.94
C ALA A 293 2.77 42.34 11.75
N THR A 294 3.98 42.04 12.21
CA THR A 294 5.12 42.96 12.32
C THR A 294 6.38 42.47 11.60
N THR A 295 6.33 41.31 10.93
CA THR A 295 7.48 40.80 10.16
C THR A 295 7.40 41.22 8.69
N VAL A 296 8.01 42.36 8.36
CA VAL A 296 8.30 42.74 6.98
C VAL A 296 9.39 41.80 6.45
N SER A 297 9.04 40.91 5.53
CA SER A 297 9.96 39.96 4.89
C SER A 297 9.58 39.79 3.41
N GLU A 298 10.58 39.66 2.54
CA GLU A 298 10.51 40.05 1.12
C GLU A 298 9.89 39.00 0.16
N HIS A 299 9.15 38.00 0.66
CA HIS A 299 8.47 37.01 -0.20
C HIS A 299 6.96 36.90 0.08
N PRO A 300 6.10 36.95 -0.96
CA PRO A 300 4.79 37.61 -0.83
C PRO A 300 3.59 36.64 -0.84
N GLU A 301 2.41 37.18 -0.48
CA GLU A 301 1.09 36.55 -0.63
C GLU A 301 0.86 35.22 0.11
N ILE A 302 0.87 35.26 1.44
CA ILE A 302 0.22 34.22 2.26
C ILE A 302 -1.30 34.49 2.25
N GLY A 303 -1.95 34.06 1.17
CA GLY A 303 -3.40 34.17 0.99
C GLY A 303 -4.21 33.17 1.83
N SER A 304 -5.52 33.13 1.62
CA SER A 304 -6.37 32.10 2.23
C SER A 304 -5.99 30.70 1.74
N TRP A 305 -6.41 29.64 2.44
CA TRP A 305 -6.26 28.26 1.96
C TRP A 305 -6.81 28.06 0.54
N GLU A 306 -7.88 28.78 0.18
CA GLU A 306 -8.44 28.79 -1.17
C GLU A 306 -7.48 29.41 -2.20
N SER A 307 -6.97 30.62 -1.94
CA SER A 307 -5.97 31.26 -2.80
C SER A 307 -4.71 30.42 -2.94
N PHE A 308 -4.25 29.79 -1.85
CA PHE A 308 -3.13 28.86 -1.87
C PHE A 308 -3.41 27.65 -2.78
N CYS A 309 -4.55 26.97 -2.61
CA CYS A 309 -4.96 25.85 -3.46
C CYS A 309 -5.01 26.24 -4.95
N GLN A 310 -5.63 27.38 -5.27
CA GLN A 310 -5.75 27.90 -6.63
C GLN A 310 -4.37 28.26 -7.24
N SER A 311 -3.41 28.71 -6.42
CA SER A 311 -2.05 29.03 -6.88
C SER A 311 -1.16 27.81 -7.16
N LYS A 312 -1.44 26.65 -6.55
CA LYS A 312 -0.56 25.45 -6.60
C LYS A 312 -1.14 24.27 -7.39
N LEU A 313 -2.41 24.31 -7.77
CA LEU A 313 -3.16 23.21 -8.39
C LEU A 313 -3.90 23.65 -9.66
N SER A 314 -4.29 22.68 -10.50
CA SER A 314 -5.23 22.97 -11.60
C SER A 314 -6.60 23.40 -11.03
N PRO A 315 -7.43 24.18 -11.77
CA PRO A 315 -8.74 24.61 -11.27
C PRO A 315 -9.65 23.46 -10.82
N LEU A 316 -9.64 22.33 -11.54
CA LEU A 316 -10.41 21.13 -11.18
C LEU A 316 -9.87 20.47 -9.91
N SER A 317 -8.54 20.39 -9.76
CA SER A 317 -7.88 19.85 -8.58
C SER A 317 -8.11 20.73 -7.35
N ALA A 318 -7.99 22.06 -7.49
CA ALA A 318 -8.29 23.03 -6.44
C ALA A 318 -9.73 22.90 -5.97
N GLN A 319 -10.72 22.88 -6.88
CA GLN A 319 -12.13 22.70 -6.51
C GLN A 319 -12.40 21.36 -5.82
N ALA A 320 -11.72 20.28 -6.22
CA ALA A 320 -11.84 18.98 -5.57
C ALA A 320 -11.27 18.98 -4.14
N VAL A 321 -10.10 19.58 -3.94
CA VAL A 321 -9.51 19.78 -2.61
C VAL A 321 -10.42 20.64 -1.73
N LEU A 322 -10.88 21.78 -2.24
CA LEU A 322 -11.66 22.74 -1.46
C LEU A 322 -12.95 22.14 -0.90
N ARG A 323 -13.66 21.32 -1.69
CA ARG A 323 -14.84 20.57 -1.22
C ARG A 323 -14.54 19.59 -0.08
N VAL A 324 -13.37 18.94 -0.09
CA VAL A 324 -12.97 18.06 1.03
C VAL A 324 -12.71 18.88 2.28
N THR A 325 -11.97 19.97 2.14
CA THR A 325 -11.54 20.82 3.26
C THR A 325 -12.63 21.75 3.81
N SER A 326 -13.73 21.98 3.07
CA SER A 326 -14.89 22.72 3.57
C SER A 326 -15.80 21.85 4.44
N ILE A 327 -16.11 20.62 3.98
CA ILE A 327 -16.98 19.68 4.71
C ILE A 327 -16.39 19.33 6.10
N ALA A 328 -15.07 19.16 6.18
CA ALA A 328 -14.38 18.90 7.45
C ALA A 328 -14.55 20.04 8.48
N ARG A 329 -14.74 21.29 8.02
CA ARG A 329 -14.95 22.45 8.89
C ARG A 329 -16.37 22.51 9.46
N GLU A 330 -17.37 22.11 8.69
CA GLU A 330 -18.78 22.09 9.12
C GLU A 330 -19.03 21.03 10.20
N GLY A 331 -18.40 19.85 10.07
CA GLY A 331 -18.46 18.77 11.06
C GLY A 331 -17.69 19.02 12.37
N LEU A 332 -16.95 20.13 12.48
CA LEU A 332 -16.22 20.55 13.70
C LEU A 332 -16.92 21.71 14.43
N VAL A 333 -18.02 22.23 13.87
CA VAL A 333 -18.80 23.37 14.39
C VAL A 333 -20.24 22.93 14.75
N SER A 334 -20.51 21.61 14.72
CA SER A 334 -21.77 20.95 15.08
C SER A 334 -21.61 20.10 16.34
#